data_AF-A0A2K5W2I9-F1
#
_entry.id   AF-A0A2K5W2I9-F1
#
_cell.length_a   1.000
_cell.length_b   1.000
_cell.length_c   1.000
_cell.angle_alpha   90.00
_cell.angle_beta   90.00
_cell.angle_gamma   90.00
#
_symmetry.space_group_name_H-M   'P 1'
#
loop_
_entity.id
_entity.type
_entity.pdbx_description
1 polymer ?
#
loop_
_entity_poly.entity_id
_entity_poly.type
_entity_poly.pdbx_seq_one_letter_code
_entity_poly.pdbx_strand_id
1 'polypeptide(L)'
;MAASRLPPATLTLKQFIRRQQVLLLYRRILQTIRQVPNDSDRKYLKDWAREEFKRNKSATEEASPTTEAQDLKEANGIVTTTGVRSIRVREFSLDGL
;
A
#
# COMPACT_ATOMS: atom_id res chain seq x y z
N MET A 1 -13.02 13.58 28.90
CA MET A 1 -12.15 13.10 27.80
C MET A 1 -12.68 13.66 26.48
N ALA A 2 -11.90 14.46 25.76
CA ALA A 2 -12.33 15.03 24.49
C ALA A 2 -12.30 13.92 23.43
N ALA A 3 -13.48 13.49 22.97
CA ALA A 3 -13.60 12.57 21.85
C ALA A 3 -12.89 13.18 20.63
N SER A 4 -12.04 12.39 19.98
CA SER A 4 -11.38 12.78 18.73
C SER A 4 -12.44 13.18 17.72
N ARG A 5 -12.44 14.47 17.32
CA ARG A 5 -13.40 15.05 16.36
C ARG A 5 -13.18 14.59 14.91
N LEU A 6 -12.48 13.49 14.72
CA LEU A 6 -12.18 12.96 13.40
C LEU A 6 -13.37 12.10 12.95
N PRO A 7 -14.01 12.43 11.81
CA PRO A 7 -15.11 11.64 11.32
C PRO A 7 -14.65 10.19 11.06
N PRO A 8 -15.51 9.19 11.29
CA PRO A 8 -15.16 7.76 11.19
C PRO A 8 -14.78 7.31 9.77
N ALA A 9 -14.96 8.17 8.75
CA ALA A 9 -14.57 7.95 7.36
C ALA A 9 -13.24 8.63 6.99
N THR A 10 -12.34 8.84 7.96
CA THR A 10 -11.03 9.44 7.70
C THR A 10 -10.13 8.45 6.98
N LEU A 11 -9.76 8.78 5.75
CA LEU A 11 -8.76 8.03 4.99
C LEU A 11 -7.45 7.99 5.77
N THR A 12 -6.74 6.86 5.72
CA THR A 12 -5.40 6.78 6.28
C THR A 12 -4.48 7.76 5.54
N LEU A 13 -3.40 8.23 6.17
CA LEU A 13 -2.44 9.13 5.52
C LEU A 13 -1.91 8.55 4.20
N LYS A 14 -1.66 7.24 4.16
CA LYS A 14 -1.23 6.53 2.93
C LYS A 14 -2.30 6.63 1.85
N GLN A 15 -3.57 6.33 2.16
CA GLN A 15 -4.69 6.46 1.23
C GLN A 15 -4.87 7.91 0.74
N PHE A 16 -4.70 8.90 1.63
CA PHE A 16 -4.78 10.32 1.28
C PHE A 16 -3.69 10.73 0.28
N ILE A 17 -2.43 10.37 0.54
CA ILE A 17 -1.32 10.66 -0.37
C ILE A 17 -1.51 9.96 -1.72
N ARG A 18 -1.95 8.71 -1.72
CA ARG A 18 -2.28 7.97 -2.95
C ARG A 18 -3.38 8.66 -3.75
N ARG A 19 -4.47 9.05 -3.09
CA ARG A 19 -5.56 9.80 -3.72
C ARG A 19 -5.06 11.10 -4.35
N GLN A 20 -4.16 11.81 -3.67
CA GLN A 20 -3.57 13.03 -4.20
C GLN A 20 -2.71 12.78 -5.45
N GLN A 21 -1.90 11.72 -5.46
CA GLN A 21 -1.11 11.32 -6.63
C GLN A 21 -2.00 11.01 -7.85
N VAL A 22 -3.08 10.25 -7.65
CA VAL A 22 -4.06 9.93 -8.70
C VAL A 22 -4.74 11.19 -9.23
N LEU A 23 -5.13 12.12 -8.35
CA LEU A 23 -5.73 13.39 -8.76
C LEU A 23 -4.77 14.28 -9.55
N LEU A 24 -3.48 14.30 -9.19
CA LEU A 24 -2.45 15.02 -9.95
C LEU A 24 -2.26 14.41 -11.34
N LEU A 25 -2.23 13.08 -11.44
CA LEU A 25 -2.16 12.38 -12.72
C LEU A 25 -3.37 12.71 -13.60
N TYR A 26 -4.58 12.64 -13.05
CA TYR A 26 -5.82 12.99 -13.75
C TYR A 26 -5.77 14.40 -14.34
N ARG A 27 -5.33 15.39 -13.54
CA ARG A 27 -5.21 16.77 -14.00
C ARG A 27 -4.19 16.93 -15.12
N ARG A 28 -3.03 16.26 -15.02
CA ARG A 28 -2.00 16.28 -16.07
C ARG A 28 -2.53 15.71 -17.38
N ILE A 29 -3.23 14.58 -17.34
CA ILE A 29 -3.86 13.97 -18.52
C ILE A 29 -4.90 14.91 -19.14
N LEU A 30 -5.75 15.55 -18.32
CA LEU A 30 -6.71 16.52 -18.84
C LEU A 30 -6.04 17.74 -19.46
N GLN A 31 -4.90 18.19 -18.92
CA GLN A 31 -4.13 19.31 -19.48
C GLN A 31 -3.51 18.94 -20.83
N THR A 32 -2.96 17.73 -20.99
CA THR A 32 -2.41 17.27 -22.27
C THR A 32 -3.50 17.14 -23.33
N ILE A 33 -4.68 16.60 -22.96
CA ILE A 33 -5.84 16.52 -23.86
C ILE A 33 -6.28 17.90 -24.37
N ARG A 34 -6.14 18.96 -23.57
CA ARG A 34 -6.47 20.34 -24.01
C ARG A 34 -5.53 20.90 -25.08
N GLN A 35 -4.34 20.33 -25.24
CA GLN A 35 -3.38 20.74 -26.27
C GLN A 35 -3.68 20.10 -27.63
N VAL A 36 -4.64 19.18 -27.70
CA VAL A 36 -5.05 18.52 -28.96
C VAL A 36 -5.84 19.50 -29.83
N PRO A 37 -5.41 19.75 -31.08
CA PRO A 37 -6.03 20.73 -31.97
C PRO A 37 -7.42 20.29 -32.47
N ASN A 38 -7.68 18.99 -32.57
CA ASN A 38 -8.97 18.45 -33.02
C ASN A 38 -9.97 18.37 -31.85
N ASP A 39 -11.13 18.99 -32.03
CA ASP A 39 -12.21 19.04 -31.05
C ASP A 39 -12.87 17.68 -30.82
N SER A 40 -13.01 16.88 -31.88
CA SER A 40 -13.60 15.54 -31.82
C SER A 40 -12.73 14.60 -30.99
N ASP A 41 -11.42 14.60 -31.25
CA ASP A 41 -10.44 13.79 -30.53
C ASP A 41 -10.35 14.23 -29.07
N ARG A 42 -10.38 15.55 -28.82
CA ARG A 42 -10.38 16.10 -27.47
C ARG A 42 -11.59 15.64 -26.67
N LYS A 43 -12.77 15.59 -27.28
CA LYS A 43 -13.98 15.08 -26.64
C LYS A 43 -13.84 13.58 -26.35
N TYR A 44 -13.43 12.79 -27.34
CA TYR A 44 -13.24 11.35 -27.19
C TYR A 44 -12.26 11.00 -26.06
N LEU A 45 -11.07 11.61 -26.06
CA LEU A 45 -10.02 11.36 -25.06
C LEU A 45 -10.47 11.76 -23.65
N LYS A 46 -11.23 12.84 -23.52
CA LYS A 46 -11.77 13.28 -22.23
C LYS A 46 -12.81 12.29 -21.68
N ASP A 47 -13.67 11.78 -22.55
CA ASP A 47 -14.69 10.80 -22.17
C ASP A 47 -14.04 9.46 -21.82
N TRP A 48 -13.09 8.99 -22.65
CA TRP A 48 -12.27 7.80 -22.37
C TRP A 48 -11.54 7.90 -21.02
N ALA A 49 -10.81 9.01 -20.78
CA ALA A 49 -10.09 9.18 -19.53
C ALA A 49 -11.04 9.13 -18.32
N ARG A 50 -12.21 9.79 -18.40
CA ARG A 50 -13.20 9.73 -17.32
C ARG A 50 -13.68 8.31 -17.03
N GLU A 51 -13.92 7.51 -18.06
CA GLU A 51 -14.32 6.11 -17.90
C GLU A 51 -13.23 5.28 -17.25
N GLU A 52 -11.97 5.43 -17.67
CA GLU A 52 -10.84 4.70 -17.09
C GLU A 52 -10.66 4.96 -15.60
N PHE A 53 -10.73 6.23 -15.17
CA PHE A 53 -10.64 6.56 -13.75
C PHE A 53 -11.90 6.13 -12.96
N LYS A 54 -13.06 6.04 -13.60
CA LYS A 54 -14.29 5.52 -12.98
C LYS A 54 -14.21 4.01 -12.76
N ARG A 55 -13.68 3.25 -13.74
CA ARG A 55 -13.46 1.79 -13.65
C ARG A 55 -12.50 1.44 -12.51
N ASN A 56 -11.46 2.26 -12.32
CA ASN A 56 -10.44 2.04 -11.29
C ASN A 56 -10.78 2.66 -9.91
N LYS A 57 -11.96 3.24 -9.73
CA LYS A 57 -12.34 3.93 -8.48
C LYS A 57 -12.32 3.02 -7.24
N SER A 58 -12.63 1.73 -7.41
CA SER A 58 -12.63 0.72 -6.35
C SER A 58 -11.40 -0.17 -6.35
N ALA A 59 -10.44 0.04 -7.26
CA ALA A 59 -9.16 -0.66 -7.27
C ALA A 59 -8.29 -0.11 -6.12
N THR A 60 -8.68 -0.45 -4.90
CA THR A 60 -7.88 -0.17 -3.72
C THR A 60 -7.12 -1.44 -3.43
N GLU A 61 -5.83 -1.45 -3.78
CA GLU A 61 -4.83 -2.37 -3.23
C GLU A 61 -4.68 -2.05 -1.73
N GLU A 62 -5.72 -2.30 -0.94
CA GLU A 62 -5.55 -2.53 0.50
C GLU A 62 -4.89 -3.90 0.61
N ALA A 63 -3.55 -3.94 0.54
CA ALA A 63 -2.81 -5.02 1.15
C ALA A 63 -3.21 -5.00 2.63
N SER A 64 -4.19 -5.83 2.97
CA SER A 64 -4.73 -5.93 4.31
C SER A 64 -3.56 -6.30 5.21
N PRO A 65 -3.14 -5.43 6.16
CA PRO A 65 -2.00 -5.73 7.04
C PRO A 65 -2.25 -6.96 7.93
N THR A 66 -3.48 -7.48 7.93
CA THR A 66 -3.89 -8.68 8.65
C THR A 66 -3.36 -9.97 8.03
N THR A 67 -3.13 -10.03 6.72
CA THR A 67 -2.65 -11.27 6.07
C THR A 67 -1.20 -11.55 6.47
N GLU A 68 -0.32 -10.55 6.43
CA GLU A 68 1.07 -10.72 6.88
C GLU A 68 1.16 -11.06 8.39
N ALA A 69 0.28 -10.50 9.23
CA ALA A 69 0.28 -10.78 10.66
C ALA A 69 -0.32 -12.15 11.02
N GLN A 70 -1.27 -12.67 10.23
CA GLN A 70 -1.81 -14.02 10.39
C GLN A 70 -0.80 -15.08 9.91
N ASP A 71 -0.15 -14.85 8.77
CA ASP A 71 0.88 -15.73 8.22
C ASP A 71 2.10 -15.86 9.16
N LEU A 72 2.50 -14.75 9.81
CA LEU A 72 3.58 -14.76 10.80
C LEU A 72 3.20 -15.42 12.15
N LYS A 73 1.90 -15.48 12.49
CA LYS A 73 1.44 -16.21 13.68
C LYS A 73 1.32 -17.71 13.42
N GLU A 74 0.99 -18.13 12.20
CA GLU A 74 1.00 -19.55 11.81
C GLU A 74 2.43 -20.10 11.75
N ALA A 75 3.40 -19.31 11.29
CA ALA A 75 4.82 -19.71 11.26
C ALA A 75 5.44 -19.93 12.65
N ASN A 76 4.94 -19.24 13.69
CA ASN A 76 5.45 -19.36 15.07
C ASN A 76 4.64 -20.32 15.95
N GLY A 77 3.56 -20.92 15.43
CA GLY A 77 2.67 -21.83 16.17
C GLY A 77 3.06 -23.31 16.14
N ILE A 78 4.09 -23.72 15.39
CA ILE A 78 4.45 -25.14 15.19
C ILE A 78 5.62 -25.62 16.08
N VAL A 79 6.30 -24.75 16.84
CA VAL A 79 7.46 -25.14 17.65
C VAL A 79 7.16 -25.06 19.15
N THR A 80 6.30 -25.96 19.64
CA THR A 80 6.35 -26.39 21.04
C THR A 80 6.09 -27.89 21.15
N THR A 81 7.16 -28.68 21.10
CA THR A 81 7.43 -29.76 22.07
C THR A 81 8.58 -30.62 21.58
N THR A 82 9.49 -30.91 22.52
CA THR A 82 10.52 -31.97 22.49
C THR A 82 11.95 -31.50 22.19
N GLY A 83 12.76 -31.48 23.24
CA GLY A 83 14.18 -31.83 23.11
C GLY A 83 15.18 -30.70 23.38
N VAL A 84 15.42 -30.44 24.66
CA VAL A 84 16.73 -30.16 25.27
C VAL A 84 17.91 -29.96 24.29
N ARG A 85 18.43 -28.73 24.21
CA ARG A 85 19.88 -28.47 24.32
C ARG A 85 20.17 -26.99 24.52
N SER A 86 20.63 -26.62 25.71
CA SER A 86 21.25 -25.32 25.93
C SER A 86 22.53 -25.23 25.09
N ILE A 87 22.61 -24.28 24.18
CA ILE A 87 23.87 -23.91 23.55
C ILE A 87 24.54 -22.92 24.49
N ARG A 88 25.42 -23.44 25.35
CA ARG A 88 26.36 -22.64 26.12
C ARG A 88 27.46 -22.20 25.15
N VAL A 89 27.45 -20.93 24.75
CA VAL A 89 28.57 -20.32 24.04
C VAL A 89 29.80 -20.43 24.92
N ARG A 90 30.76 -21.26 24.53
CA ARG A 90 32.12 -21.27 25.10
C ARG A 90 32.99 -20.43 24.17
N GLU A 91 33.52 -19.35 24.72
CA GLU A 91 34.59 -18.55 24.15
C GLU A 91 35.76 -19.46 23.74
N PHE A 92 36.15 -19.41 22.47
CA PHE A 92 37.42 -19.96 22.02
C PHE A 92 38.43 -18.82 21.98
N SER A 93 39.28 -18.78 23.02
CA SER A 93 40.57 -18.11 23.02
C SER A 93 41.42 -18.72 21.89
N LEU A 94 41.96 -17.89 21.01
CA LEU A 94 42.98 -18.29 20.03
C LEU A 94 44.34 -17.97 20.63
N ASP A 95 44.90 -18.93 21.35
CA ASP A 95 46.32 -18.96 21.69
C ASP A 95 47.07 -19.76 20.61
N GLY A 96 48.00 -19.05 19.94
CA GLY A 96 49.30 -19.53 19.47
C GLY A 96 49.40 -20.82 18.64
N LEU A 97 49.74 -20.65 17.36
CA LEU A 97 50.98 -21.17 16.74
C LEU A 97 51.25 -20.47 15.41
#